data_AF-A0A6J7H2K3-F1
#
_entry.id   AF-A0A6J7H2K3-F1
#
_cell.length_a   1.000
_cell.length_b   1.000
_cell.length_c   1.000
_cell.angle_alpha   90.00
_cell.angle_beta   90.00
_cell.angle_gamma   90.00
#
_symmetry.space_group_name_H-M   'P 1'
#
loop_
_entity.id
_entity.type
_entity.pdbx_description
1 polymer ?
#
loop_
_entity_poly.entity_id
_entity_poly.type
_entity_poly.pdbx_seq_one_letter_code
_entity_poly.pdbx_strand_id
1 'polypeptide(L)'
;MNHFMAGFFLVFSFFKLLNLKGFAESYAMYDVVAKKWNGWGYVYAFTELALGLAFLTGFNPILTNIVTFVVMTVSIIGVLQSVLNKHKIKCACLGDVFNLPMSTITIIEDALMIGMSAIMLLTML
;
A
#
# COMPACT_ATOMS: atom_id res chain seq x y z
N MET A 1 -13.19 11.62 -5.97
CA MET A 1 -11.86 11.17 -5.51
C MET A 1 -11.96 9.89 -4.65
N ASN A 2 -12.88 9.85 -3.67
CA ASN A 2 -13.09 8.67 -2.81
C ASN A 2 -13.34 7.34 -3.55
N HIS A 3 -14.17 7.31 -4.59
CA HIS A 3 -14.44 6.05 -5.33
C HIS A 3 -13.21 5.51 -6.08
N PHE A 4 -12.35 6.40 -6.57
CA PHE A 4 -11.10 6.00 -7.22
C PHE A 4 -10.11 5.42 -6.20
N MET A 5 -9.95 6.08 -5.05
CA MET A 5 -9.12 5.57 -3.95
C MET A 5 -9.67 4.26 -3.37
N ALA A 6 -11.00 4.14 -3.22
CA ALA A 6 -11.65 2.91 -2.79
C ALA A 6 -11.38 1.75 -3.75
N GLY A 7 -11.63 1.95 -5.05
CA GLY A 7 -11.37 0.93 -6.07
C GLY A 7 -9.91 0.52 -6.10
N PHE A 8 -9.00 1.49 -5.99
CA PHE A 8 -7.57 1.24 -5.92
C PHE A 8 -7.20 0.37 -4.70
N PHE A 9 -7.53 0.80 -3.48
CA PHE A 9 -7.23 0.04 -2.27
C PHE A 9 -7.86 -1.37 -2.26
N LEU A 10 -9.10 -1.50 -2.73
CA LEU A 10 -9.79 -2.78 -2.77
C LEU A 10 -9.14 -3.75 -3.77
N VAL A 11 -8.79 -3.29 -4.98
CA VAL A 11 -8.13 -4.12 -5.99
C VAL A 11 -6.73 -4.53 -5.54
N PHE A 12 -5.94 -3.60 -5.01
CA PHE A 12 -4.57 -3.89 -4.55
C PHE A 12 -4.55 -4.79 -3.31
N SER A 13 -5.46 -4.57 -2.36
CA SER A 13 -5.61 -5.46 -1.21
C SER A 13 -6.07 -6.85 -1.66
N PHE A 14 -6.99 -6.95 -2.62
CA PHE A 14 -7.44 -8.24 -3.15
C PHE A 14 -6.27 -9.06 -3.74
N PHE A 15 -5.42 -8.45 -4.56
CA PHE A 15 -4.23 -9.13 -5.08
C PHE A 15 -3.26 -9.58 -3.97
N LYS A 16 -3.14 -8.81 -2.88
CA LYS A 16 -2.35 -9.19 -1.71
C LYS A 16 -2.97 -10.35 -0.94
N LEU A 17 -4.30 -10.40 -0.83
CA LEU A 17 -5.03 -11.49 -0.17
C LEU A 17 -4.97 -12.81 -0.96
N LEU A 18 -4.90 -12.76 -2.30
CA LEU A 18 -4.77 -13.96 -3.14
C LEU A 18 -3.52 -14.78 -2.81
N ASN A 19 -2.41 -14.12 -2.46
CA ASN A 19 -1.19 -14.79 -1.96
C ASN A 19 -0.62 -14.05 -0.75
N LEU A 20 -1.37 -14.10 0.35
CA LEU A 20 -1.03 -13.40 1.59
C LEU A 20 0.35 -13.78 2.15
N LYS A 21 0.71 -15.06 2.07
CA LYS A 21 1.98 -15.58 2.57
C LYS A 21 3.16 -15.13 1.69
N GLY A 22 3.04 -15.27 0.37
CA GLY A 22 4.04 -14.79 -0.59
C GLY A 22 4.20 -13.27 -0.52
N PHE A 23 3.09 -12.55 -0.30
CA PHE A 23 3.11 -11.12 0.01
C PHE A 23 3.95 -10.82 1.24
N ALA A 24 3.60 -11.40 2.39
CA ALA A 24 4.27 -11.11 3.65
C ALA A 24 5.76 -11.50 3.65
N GLU A 25 6.13 -12.63 3.04
CA GLU A 25 7.53 -13.05 2.92
C GLU A 25 8.34 -12.08 2.07
N SER A 26 7.81 -11.65 0.93
CA SER A 26 8.51 -10.69 0.08
C SER A 26 8.48 -9.28 0.67
N TYR A 27 7.40 -8.87 1.33
CA TYR A 27 7.27 -7.58 2.02
C TYR A 27 8.28 -7.46 3.16
N ALA A 28 8.51 -8.55 3.90
CA ALA A 28 9.54 -8.63 4.93
C ALA A 28 10.97 -8.48 4.41
N MET A 29 11.22 -8.76 3.12
CA MET A 29 12.55 -8.61 2.52
C MET A 29 12.96 -7.14 2.34
N TYR A 30 12.01 -6.21 2.28
CA TYR A 30 12.32 -4.81 2.00
C TYR A 30 11.75 -3.78 2.97
N ASP A 31 10.63 -4.05 3.62
CA ASP A 31 10.01 -3.09 4.54
C ASP A 31 10.71 -3.13 5.93
N VAL A 32 10.97 -1.96 6.51
CA VAL A 32 11.72 -1.83 7.79
C VAL A 32 10.97 -2.49 8.95
N VAL A 33 9.64 -2.37 8.95
CA VAL A 33 8.78 -2.89 10.00
C VAL A 33 8.56 -4.37 9.79
N ALA A 34 8.29 -4.80 8.54
CA ALA A 34 8.11 -6.21 8.23
C ALA A 34 9.40 -7.03 8.38
N LYS A 35 10.58 -6.44 8.15
CA LYS A 35 11.87 -7.07 8.41
C LYS A 35 12.08 -7.39 9.88
N LYS A 36 11.54 -6.57 10.78
CA LYS A 36 11.58 -6.81 12.23
C LYS A 36 10.42 -7.67 12.72
N TRP A 37 9.27 -7.59 12.06
CA TRP A 37 8.08 -8.36 12.37
C TRP A 37 7.33 -8.78 11.11
N ASN A 38 7.53 -10.02 10.65
CA ASN A 38 6.84 -10.57 9.48
C ASN A 38 5.30 -10.52 9.58
N GLY A 39 4.76 -10.44 10.80
CA GLY A 39 3.32 -10.25 11.06
C GLY A 39 2.77 -8.93 10.49
N TRP A 40 3.63 -7.91 10.36
CA TRP A 40 3.23 -6.60 9.83
C TRP A 40 2.76 -6.66 8.38
N GLY A 41 3.36 -7.51 7.53
CA GLY A 41 2.91 -7.68 6.15
C GLY A 41 1.46 -8.17 6.05
N TYR A 42 1.04 -9.03 6.98
CA TYR A 42 -0.35 -9.49 7.07
C TYR A 42 -1.27 -8.35 7.51
N VAL A 43 -0.91 -7.65 8.59
CA VAL A 43 -1.68 -6.51 9.12
C VAL A 43 -1.85 -5.42 8.05
N TYR A 44 -0.81 -5.17 7.27
CA TYR A 44 -0.82 -4.17 6.20
C TYR A 44 -1.86 -4.50 5.11
N ALA A 45 -1.91 -5.74 4.63
CA ALA A 45 -2.88 -6.17 3.62
C ALA A 45 -4.35 -5.96 4.09
N PHE A 46 -4.62 -6.23 5.36
CA PHE A 46 -5.93 -5.95 5.97
C PHE A 46 -6.20 -4.47 6.20
N THR A 47 -5.17 -3.68 6.49
CA THR A 47 -5.28 -2.22 6.68
C THR A 47 -5.71 -1.55 5.37
N GLU A 48 -5.15 -1.97 4.23
CA GLU A 48 -5.55 -1.46 2.92
C GLU A 48 -6.99 -1.88 2.55
N LEU A 49 -7.41 -3.10 2.91
CA LEU A 49 -8.80 -3.51 2.73
C LEU A 49 -9.75 -2.62 3.52
N ALA A 50 -9.42 -2.37 4.80
CA ALA A 50 -10.22 -1.52 5.68
C ALA A 50 -10.31 -0.08 5.16
N LEU A 51 -9.19 0.47 4.65
CA LEU A 51 -9.17 1.79 4.03
C LEU A 51 -10.02 1.83 2.74
N GLY A 52 -9.92 0.81 1.89
CA GLY A 52 -10.75 0.70 0.69
C GLY A 52 -12.24 0.68 1.00
N LEU A 53 -12.64 -0.08 2.04
CA LEU A 53 -14.02 -0.10 2.53
C LEU A 53 -14.44 1.23 3.17
N ALA A 54 -13.56 1.89 3.92
CA ALA A 54 -13.83 3.20 4.52
C ALA A 54 -14.06 4.28 3.45
N PHE A 55 -13.24 4.29 2.39
CA PHE A 55 -13.45 5.18 1.24
C PHE A 55 -14.71 4.85 0.44
N LEU A 56 -15.08 3.57 0.32
CA LEU A 56 -16.28 3.15 -0.41
C LEU A 56 -17.57 3.52 0.35
N THR A 57 -17.57 3.32 1.67
CA THR A 57 -18.70 3.61 2.55
C THR A 57 -18.81 5.09 2.93
N GLY A 58 -17.77 5.89 2.63
CA GLY A 58 -17.70 7.29 3.04
C GLY A 58 -17.59 7.47 4.55
N PHE A 59 -17.10 6.46 5.27
CA PHE A 59 -16.97 6.50 6.72
C PHE A 59 -15.91 7.54 7.12
N ASN A 60 -16.36 8.61 7.77
CA ASN A 60 -15.55 9.73 8.27
C ASN A 60 -14.35 10.10 7.35
N PRO A 61 -14.58 10.91 6.30
CA PRO A 61 -13.56 11.19 5.28
C PRO A 61 -12.31 11.86 5.84
N ILE A 62 -12.44 12.65 6.93
CA ILE A 62 -11.29 13.31 7.57
C ILE A 62 -10.39 12.26 8.22
N LEU A 63 -10.97 11.36 9.04
CA LEU A 63 -10.22 10.31 9.71
C LEU A 63 -9.58 9.35 8.69
N THR A 64 -10.35 8.92 7.69
CA THR A 64 -9.88 8.00 6.64
C THR A 64 -8.74 8.61 5.84
N ASN A 65 -8.81 9.89 5.47
CA ASN A 65 -7.72 10.57 4.77
C ASN A 65 -6.46 10.72 5.64
N ILE A 66 -6.59 11.03 6.93
CA ILE A 66 -5.43 11.11 7.85
C ILE A 66 -4.75 9.75 7.97
N VAL A 67 -5.52 8.68 8.21
CA VAL A 67 -4.98 7.32 8.32
C VAL A 67 -4.31 6.92 7.00
N THR A 68 -4.95 7.19 5.87
CA THR A 68 -4.38 6.92 4.55
C THR A 68 -3.06 7.65 4.34
N PHE A 69 -3.00 8.94 4.67
CA PHE A 69 -1.78 9.72 4.52
C PHE A 69 -0.63 9.15 5.36
N VAL A 70 -0.89 8.79 6.62
CA VAL A 70 0.12 8.19 7.50
C VAL A 70 0.56 6.83 6.98
N VAL A 71 -0.37 5.94 6.66
CA VAL A 71 -0.07 4.58 6.18
C VAL A 71 0.70 4.62 4.87
N MET A 72 0.26 5.43 3.89
CA MET A 72 0.95 5.57 2.60
C MET A 72 2.33 6.20 2.75
N THR A 73 2.51 7.17 3.67
CA THR A 73 3.83 7.75 3.96
C THR A 73 4.79 6.72 4.56
N VAL A 74 4.30 5.82 5.42
CA VAL A 74 5.14 4.73 5.94
C VAL A 74 5.48 3.74 4.82
N SER A 75 4.50 3.38 3.98
CA SER A 75 4.71 2.47 2.85
C SER A 75 5.72 3.00 1.83
N ILE A 76 5.63 4.28 1.45
CA ILE A 76 6.54 4.86 0.46
C ILE A 76 7.99 4.91 0.98
N ILE A 77 8.21 5.10 2.29
CA ILE A 77 9.54 5.03 2.90
C ILE A 77 10.12 3.62 2.76
N GLY A 78 9.32 2.58 3.04
CA GLY A 78 9.72 1.17 2.86
C GLY A 78 10.06 0.85 1.40
N VAL A 79 9.28 1.36 0.45
CA VAL A 79 9.53 1.18 -0.99
C VAL A 79 10.78 1.95 -1.45
N LEU A 80 10.97 3.21 -1.04
CA LEU A 80 12.15 4.00 -1.37
C LEU A 80 13.44 3.33 -0.87
N GLN A 81 13.42 2.81 0.35
CA GLN A 81 14.57 2.15 0.95
C GLN A 81 14.90 0.83 0.23
N SER A 82 13.89 0.10 -0.25
CA SER A 82 14.06 -1.09 -1.10
C SER A 82 14.78 -0.76 -2.42
N VAL A 83 14.33 0.29 -3.10
CA VAL A 83 14.87 0.74 -4.39
C VAL A 83 16.32 1.23 -4.23
N LEU A 84 16.60 2.00 -3.17
CA LEU A 84 17.94 2.49 -2.86
C LEU A 84 18.91 1.36 -2.49
N ASN A 85 18.43 0.30 -1.83
CA ASN A 85 19.25 -0.86 -1.47
C ASN A 85 19.57 -1.81 -2.63
N LYS A 86 19.10 -1.54 -3.86
CA LYS A 86 19.37 -2.34 -5.08
C LYS A 86 19.16 -3.86 -4.90
N HIS A 87 18.34 -4.29 -3.94
CA HIS A 87 18.02 -5.69 -3.80
C HIS A 87 17.08 -6.10 -4.94
N LYS A 88 17.52 -7.04 -5.79
CA LYS A 88 16.67 -7.66 -6.81
C LYS A 88 15.62 -8.53 -6.12
N ILE A 89 14.52 -7.94 -5.69
CA ILE A 89 13.44 -8.64 -5.02
C ILE A 89 12.34 -8.92 -6.05
N LYS A 90 11.94 -10.19 -6.15
CA LYS A 90 10.81 -10.61 -6.97
C LYS A 90 9.50 -10.04 -6.40
N CYS A 91 8.58 -9.66 -7.29
CA CYS A 91 7.32 -9.03 -6.93
C CYS A 91 6.43 -9.96 -6.11
N ALA A 92 5.94 -9.50 -4.96
CA ALA A 92 5.18 -10.32 -4.04
C ALA A 92 3.70 -10.52 -4.40
N CYS A 93 3.09 -9.48 -4.99
CA CYS A 93 1.65 -9.46 -5.29
C CYS A 93 1.31 -10.12 -6.63
N LEU A 94 2.28 -10.22 -7.54
CA LEU A 94 2.10 -10.65 -8.93
C LEU A 94 3.25 -11.54 -9.44
N GLY A 95 4.37 -11.67 -8.71
CA GLY A 95 5.58 -12.35 -9.20
C GLY A 95 5.55 -13.88 -9.21
N ASP A 96 4.48 -14.49 -8.70
CA ASP A 96 4.20 -15.92 -8.91
C ASP A 96 3.46 -16.20 -10.22
N VAL A 97 2.80 -15.18 -10.82
CA VAL A 97 1.99 -15.32 -12.05
C VAL A 97 2.52 -14.48 -13.23
N PHE A 98 3.14 -13.32 -12.97
CA PHE A 98 3.73 -12.43 -13.98
C PHE A 98 5.13 -11.95 -13.55
N ASN A 99 6.11 -12.12 -14.44
CA ASN A 99 7.52 -11.73 -14.28
C ASN A 99 7.71 -10.19 -14.38
N LEU A 100 6.94 -9.42 -13.62
CA LEU A 100 7.02 -7.96 -13.59
C LEU A 100 7.99 -7.55 -12.48
N PRO A 101 9.07 -6.80 -12.78
CA PRO A 101 9.93 -6.26 -11.75
C PRO A 101 9.10 -5.33 -10.85
N MET A 102 9.21 -5.46 -9.52
CA MET A 102 8.79 -4.40 -8.58
C MET A 102 9.54 -3.13 -8.97
N SER A 103 8.96 -2.32 -9.84
CA SER A 103 9.62 -1.13 -10.38
C SER A 103 8.58 -0.10 -10.79
N THR A 104 8.81 1.13 -10.32
CA THR A 104 8.23 2.41 -10.75
C THR A 104 6.72 2.58 -10.58
N ILE A 105 5.91 1.56 -10.88
CA ILE A 105 4.45 1.60 -10.85
C ILE A 105 3.94 1.80 -9.42
N THR A 106 4.43 0.99 -8.45
CA THR A 106 4.01 1.11 -7.04
C THR A 106 4.44 2.44 -6.41
N ILE A 107 5.58 2.99 -6.83
CA ILE A 107 6.06 4.31 -6.38
C ILE A 107 5.15 5.42 -6.91
N ILE A 108 4.78 5.34 -8.20
CA ILE A 108 3.84 6.27 -8.83
C ILE A 108 2.47 6.16 -8.16
N GLU A 109 2.02 4.96 -7.85
CA GLU A 109 0.75 4.68 -7.18
C GLU A 109 0.69 5.25 -5.77
N ASP A 110 1.68 4.95 -4.92
CA ASP A 110 1.77 5.50 -3.56
C ASP A 110 1.88 7.03 -3.59
N ALA A 111 2.69 7.59 -4.50
CA ALA A 111 2.82 9.05 -4.65
C ALA A 111 1.51 9.71 -5.09
N LEU A 112 0.75 9.06 -5.99
CA LEU A 112 -0.54 9.55 -6.47
C LEU A 112 -1.57 9.50 -5.34
N MET A 113 -1.62 8.41 -4.55
CA MET A 113 -2.51 8.29 -3.39
C MET A 113 -2.18 9.31 -2.29
N ILE A 114 -0.91 9.54 -2.00
CA ILE A 114 -0.47 10.59 -1.07
C ILE A 114 -0.93 11.96 -1.58
N GLY A 115 -0.69 12.28 -2.85
CA GLY A 115 -1.11 13.54 -3.46
C GLY A 115 -2.63 13.75 -3.38
N MET A 116 -3.42 12.71 -3.71
CA MET A 116 -4.87 12.76 -3.63
C MET A 116 -5.37 12.94 -2.18
N SER A 117 -4.81 12.19 -1.23
CA SER A 117 -5.19 12.32 0.20
C SER A 117 -4.83 13.70 0.77
N ALA A 118 -3.67 14.25 0.41
CA ALA A 118 -3.23 15.57 0.84
C ALA A 118 -4.12 16.69 0.26
N ILE A 119 -4.49 16.61 -1.03
CA ILE A 119 -5.43 17.55 -1.64
C ILE A 119 -6.79 17.48 -0.95
N MET A 120 -7.29 16.26 -0.66
CA MET A 120 -8.56 16.11 0.04
C MET A 120 -8.53 16.65 1.47
N LEU A 121 -7.43 16.47 2.21
CA LEU A 121 -7.25 17.09 3.52
C LEU A 121 -7.20 18.61 3.45
N LEU A 122 -6.46 19.17 2.49
CA LEU A 122 -6.30 20.61 2.32
C LEU A 122 -7.57 21.30 1.81
N THR A 123 -8.46 20.55 1.14
CA THR A 123 -9.78 21.06 0.71
C THR A 123 -10.86 20.92 1.80
N MET A 124 -10.68 20.02 2.76
CA MET A 124 -11.64 19.78 3.85
C MET A 124 -11.30 20.49 5.17
N LEU A 125 -10.08 21.02 5.31
CA LEU A 125 -9.65 21.89 6.40
C LEU A 125 -10.01 23.36 6.09
#